data_AF-A0A7S4I9C1-F1
#
_entry.id   AF-A0A7S4I9C1-F1
#
_cell.length_a   1.000
_cell.length_b   1.000
_cell.length_c   1.000
_cell.angle_alpha   90.00
_cell.angle_beta   90.00
_cell.angle_gamma   90.00
#
_symmetry.space_group_name_H-M   'P 1'
#
loop_
_entity.id
_entity.type
_entity.pdbx_description
1 polymer ?
#
loop_
_entity_poly.entity_id
_entity_poly.type
_entity_poly.pdbx_seq_one_letter_code
_entity_poly.pdbx_strand_id
1 'polypeptide(L)'
;TGCCLVVPLLLAGSSVVAARSECLETRPENLCTVKVSEHKFAPPNAAFPENTRGVYWIDAGDDSKGHSNPWVDLNFLQPFPAGSAKHGKWYVRDATPGYQSWVDVPASFSYVKYLKTFGSRSEVDPATLTVTWSACGFTCGTRFETFLPLPLSSPSEQLGPNEYIRKAVVAGITIATWKGYRIIDANGERTQFFDKLVARVNDTALMLESQ
;
A
#
# COMPACT_ATOMS: atom_id res chain seq x y z
N THR A 1 45.23 -38.84 25.61
CA THR A 1 45.11 -37.54 24.92
C THR A 1 44.17 -37.71 23.76
N GLY A 2 43.01 -37.05 23.81
CA GLY A 2 41.96 -37.14 22.80
C GLY A 2 40.73 -36.37 23.27
N CYS A 3 40.74 -35.04 23.07
CA CYS A 3 39.62 -34.15 23.36
C CYS A 3 38.50 -34.36 22.34
N CYS A 4 37.35 -34.86 22.79
CA CYS A 4 36.09 -34.68 22.07
C CYS A 4 35.53 -33.30 22.44
N LEU A 5 35.57 -32.38 21.48
CA LEU A 5 34.86 -31.11 21.53
C LEU A 5 33.35 -31.39 21.48
N VAL A 6 32.65 -31.12 22.58
CA VAL A 6 31.19 -31.05 22.60
C VAL A 6 30.82 -29.60 22.28
N VAL A 7 30.29 -29.38 21.07
CA VAL A 7 29.68 -28.10 20.68
C VAL A 7 28.22 -28.13 21.17
N PRO A 8 27.77 -27.23 22.04
CA PRO A 8 26.34 -27.09 22.32
C PRO A 8 25.69 -26.34 21.17
N LEU A 9 24.83 -27.05 20.43
CA LEU A 9 23.91 -26.47 19.46
C LEU A 9 22.84 -25.68 20.22
N LEU A 10 23.05 -24.36 20.38
CA LEU A 10 22.04 -23.42 20.86
C LEU A 10 20.90 -23.32 19.82
N LEU A 11 19.84 -24.11 20.00
CA LEU A 11 18.56 -23.85 19.36
C LEU A 11 17.86 -22.72 20.13
N ALA A 12 18.28 -21.49 19.83
CA ALA A 12 17.46 -20.31 20.06
C ALA A 12 16.31 -20.32 19.04
N GLY A 13 15.30 -21.13 19.31
CA GLY A 13 14.00 -21.05 18.65
C GLY A 13 13.22 -19.87 19.21
N SER A 14 13.65 -18.65 18.87
CA SER A 14 12.82 -17.46 19.04
C SER A 14 11.64 -17.57 18.08
N SER A 15 10.53 -18.13 18.57
CA SER A 15 9.22 -17.93 17.96
C SER A 15 8.85 -16.47 18.16
N VAL A 16 9.37 -15.59 17.30
CA VAL A 16 8.93 -14.21 17.19
C VAL A 16 7.50 -14.25 16.62
N VAL A 17 6.51 -14.32 17.51
CA VAL A 17 5.16 -13.89 17.21
C VAL A 17 5.16 -12.36 17.31
N ALA A 18 5.72 -11.70 16.29
CA ALA A 18 5.46 -10.29 16.00
C ALA A 18 4.53 -10.34 14.78
N ALA A 19 3.25 -9.98 14.83
CA ALA A 19 2.85 -8.58 14.93
C ALA A 19 1.35 -8.43 15.32
N ARG A 20 0.99 -8.62 16.60
CA ARG A 20 -0.32 -8.19 17.13
C ARG A 20 -0.35 -6.79 17.75
N SER A 21 0.77 -6.04 17.72
CA SER A 21 0.94 -4.90 18.64
C SER A 21 0.28 -3.58 18.24
N GLU A 22 -0.10 -3.39 16.97
CA GLU A 22 -0.65 -2.10 16.50
C GLU A 22 -2.19 -2.10 16.41
N CYS A 23 -2.82 -3.25 16.63
CA CYS A 23 -4.26 -3.36 16.51
C CYS A 23 -4.99 -2.93 17.78
N LEU A 24 -5.68 -1.79 17.72
CA LEU A 24 -6.53 -1.31 18.81
C LEU A 24 -7.84 -2.08 18.89
N GLU A 25 -8.43 -2.40 17.74
CA GLU A 25 -9.72 -3.09 17.64
C GLU A 25 -9.84 -3.87 16.34
N THR A 26 -10.08 -5.18 16.44
CA THR A 26 -10.41 -6.03 15.28
C THR A 26 -11.84 -5.79 14.81
N ARG A 27 -12.04 -5.76 13.50
CA ARG A 27 -13.30 -5.53 12.80
C ARG A 27 -13.56 -6.70 11.82
N PRO A 28 -14.79 -6.88 11.31
CA PRO A 28 -15.06 -7.86 10.25
C PRO A 28 -14.13 -7.72 9.04
N GLU A 29 -14.00 -8.79 8.25
CA GLU A 29 -13.15 -8.83 7.04
C GLU A 29 -11.64 -8.68 7.29
N ASN A 30 -11.16 -9.14 8.45
CA ASN A 30 -9.75 -9.03 8.89
C ASN A 30 -9.25 -7.58 8.89
N LEU A 31 -10.13 -6.66 9.25
CA LEU A 31 -9.78 -5.25 9.42
C LEU A 31 -9.40 -4.97 10.86
N CYS A 32 -8.57 -3.96 11.02
CA CYS A 32 -7.99 -3.56 12.28
C CYS A 32 -8.01 -2.03 12.38
N THR A 33 -8.46 -1.49 13.52
CA THR A 33 -8.31 -0.07 13.83
C THR A 33 -6.91 0.18 14.37
N VAL A 34 -6.18 1.12 13.77
CA VAL A 34 -4.83 1.52 14.19
C VAL A 34 -4.80 2.98 14.62
N LYS A 35 -3.81 3.33 15.47
CA LYS A 35 -3.47 4.71 15.78
C LYS A 35 -2.47 5.24 14.77
N VAL A 36 -2.85 6.25 13.99
CA VAL A 36 -2.07 6.70 12.83
C VAL A 36 -0.72 7.29 13.24
N SER A 37 -0.71 8.09 14.31
CA SER A 37 0.49 8.72 14.86
C SER A 37 1.54 7.72 15.37
N GLU A 38 1.13 6.48 15.66
CA GLU A 38 1.98 5.40 16.17
C GLU A 38 2.27 4.30 15.14
N HIS A 39 1.59 4.33 13.99
CA HIS A 39 1.71 3.30 12.97
C HIS A 39 3.11 3.27 12.35
N LYS A 40 3.63 2.05 12.15
CA LYS A 40 4.93 1.81 11.51
C LYS A 40 4.73 1.49 10.02
N PHE A 41 5.10 2.45 9.17
CA PHE A 41 5.16 2.27 7.72
C PHE A 41 6.30 1.33 7.31
N ALA A 42 6.19 0.75 6.12
CA ALA A 42 7.26 -0.07 5.57
C ALA A 42 8.53 0.76 5.34
N PRO A 43 9.72 0.17 5.53
CA PRO A 43 10.98 0.86 5.30
C PRO A 43 11.12 1.26 3.82
N PRO A 44 11.85 2.34 3.50
CA PRO A 44 12.04 2.79 2.13
C PRO A 44 12.53 1.70 1.20
N ASN A 45 11.84 1.52 0.08
CA ASN A 45 12.21 0.51 -0.91
C ASN A 45 13.26 1.05 -1.89
N ALA A 46 14.53 0.73 -1.63
CA ALA A 46 15.66 1.20 -2.42
C ALA A 46 15.63 0.73 -3.89
N ALA A 47 14.87 -0.31 -4.24
CA ALA A 47 14.74 -0.75 -5.62
C ALA A 47 13.81 0.18 -6.43
N PHE A 48 12.86 0.87 -5.78
CA PHE A 48 11.91 1.78 -6.41
C PHE A 48 12.56 3.15 -6.68
N PRO A 49 12.19 3.93 -7.71
CA PRO A 49 12.78 5.26 -7.93
C PRO A 49 12.53 6.23 -6.76
N GLU A 50 13.58 6.97 -6.36
CA GLU A 50 13.56 7.83 -5.18
C GLU A 50 12.44 8.88 -5.21
N ASN A 51 12.23 9.51 -6.36
CA ASN A 51 11.20 10.52 -6.57
C ASN A 51 9.77 9.98 -6.39
N THR A 52 9.57 8.66 -6.35
CA THR A 52 8.27 8.01 -6.13
C THR A 52 8.16 7.19 -4.85
N ARG A 53 9.24 6.99 -4.11
CA ARG A 53 9.22 6.32 -2.81
C ARG A 53 8.37 7.09 -1.79
N GLY A 54 7.96 6.35 -0.76
CA GLY A 54 7.26 6.92 0.39
C GLY A 54 5.79 6.53 0.47
N VAL A 55 5.08 7.25 1.33
CA VAL A 55 3.69 6.99 1.67
C VAL A 55 2.86 8.20 1.30
N TYR A 56 1.71 7.95 0.69
CA TYR A 56 0.86 8.99 0.12
C TYR A 56 -0.54 8.93 0.71
N TRP A 57 -1.11 10.08 1.07
CA TRP A 57 -2.48 10.24 1.52
C TRP A 57 -3.28 11.03 0.47
N ILE A 58 -4.52 10.65 0.25
CA ILE A 58 -5.48 11.41 -0.55
C ILE A 58 -6.51 12.03 0.39
N ASP A 59 -6.62 13.35 0.35
CA ASP A 59 -7.60 14.11 1.13
C ASP A 59 -8.93 14.13 0.38
N ALA A 60 -9.65 13.01 0.45
CA ALA A 60 -11.02 12.93 -0.01
C ALA A 60 -11.93 13.62 1.01
N GLY A 61 -12.72 14.59 0.55
CA GLY A 61 -13.51 15.49 1.40
C GLY A 61 -14.51 14.82 2.34
N ASP A 62 -14.82 13.53 2.14
CA ASP A 62 -15.89 12.79 2.84
C ASP A 62 -15.41 11.51 3.56
N ASP A 63 -14.15 11.47 3.99
CA ASP A 63 -13.63 10.36 4.83
C ASP A 63 -14.18 10.47 6.26
N SER A 64 -15.42 10.02 6.46
CA SER A 64 -15.99 9.83 7.79
C SER A 64 -15.23 8.72 8.56
N LYS A 65 -15.20 8.85 9.89
CA LYS A 65 -14.48 7.93 10.79
C LYS A 65 -14.79 6.47 10.46
N GLY A 66 -13.78 5.71 10.04
CA GLY A 66 -13.89 4.27 9.82
C GLY A 66 -14.40 3.82 8.44
N HIS A 67 -14.40 4.67 7.42
CA HIS A 67 -14.95 4.28 6.10
C HIS A 67 -13.93 3.91 5.01
N SER A 68 -12.65 4.33 5.06
CA SER A 68 -11.71 4.00 3.97
C SER A 68 -10.28 4.48 4.17
N ASN A 69 -9.45 4.08 3.21
CA ASN A 69 -8.00 4.00 3.23
C ASN A 69 -7.30 5.37 3.43
N PRO A 70 -6.65 5.60 4.58
CA PRO A 70 -6.00 6.87 4.90
C PRO A 70 -4.69 7.11 4.13
N TRP A 71 -4.08 6.08 3.55
CA TRP A 71 -2.81 6.23 2.83
C TRP A 71 -2.51 5.03 1.94
N VAL A 72 -1.48 5.20 1.12
CA VAL A 72 -0.87 4.10 0.40
C VAL A 72 0.63 4.14 0.56
N ASP A 73 1.16 3.03 1.01
CA ASP A 73 2.59 2.83 1.21
C ASP A 73 3.20 2.19 -0.04
N LEU A 74 3.85 3.02 -0.87
CA LEU A 74 4.48 2.55 -2.11
C LEU A 74 5.76 1.77 -1.85
N ASN A 75 6.24 1.69 -0.61
CA ASN A 75 7.41 0.88 -0.29
C ASN A 75 7.14 -0.63 -0.40
N PHE A 76 5.87 -1.07 -0.39
CA PHE A 76 5.50 -2.47 -0.64
C PHE A 76 5.64 -2.90 -2.10
N LEU A 77 5.86 -1.97 -3.04
CA LEU A 77 5.89 -2.29 -4.46
C LEU A 77 7.09 -3.17 -4.85
N GLN A 78 6.84 -4.11 -5.74
CA GLN A 78 7.82 -5.01 -6.32
C GLN A 78 7.92 -4.75 -7.82
N PRO A 79 9.13 -4.86 -8.42
CA PRO A 79 9.28 -4.70 -9.85
C PRO A 79 8.69 -5.92 -10.57
N PHE A 80 8.10 -5.70 -11.74
CA PHE A 80 7.74 -6.82 -12.61
C PHE A 80 8.98 -7.59 -13.08
N PRO A 81 8.88 -8.93 -13.27
CA PRO A 81 9.97 -9.73 -13.80
C PRO A 81 10.49 -9.20 -15.14
N ALA A 82 11.81 -9.29 -15.32
CA ALA A 82 12.44 -9.01 -16.61
C ALA A 82 11.85 -9.87 -17.73
N GLY A 83 11.66 -9.28 -18.91
CA GLY A 83 11.08 -9.96 -20.07
C GLY A 83 9.56 -10.15 -20.03
N SER A 84 8.87 -9.71 -18.97
CA SER A 84 7.40 -9.63 -18.98
C SER A 84 6.90 -8.43 -19.79
N ALA A 85 5.66 -8.47 -20.27
CA ALA A 85 5.01 -7.35 -20.96
C ALA A 85 4.87 -6.07 -20.11
N LYS A 86 5.16 -6.17 -18.81
CA LYS A 86 5.07 -5.09 -17.81
C LYS A 86 6.44 -4.73 -17.23
N HIS A 87 7.53 -5.18 -17.86
CA HIS A 87 8.88 -4.82 -17.44
C HIS A 87 9.04 -3.29 -17.29
N GLY A 88 9.68 -2.86 -16.20
CA GLY A 88 9.82 -1.45 -15.83
C GLY A 88 8.66 -0.87 -15.01
N LYS A 89 7.54 -1.60 -14.88
CA LYS A 89 6.45 -1.24 -13.96
C LYS A 89 6.64 -1.91 -12.60
N TRP A 90 5.77 -1.52 -11.67
CA TRP A 90 5.78 -1.98 -10.30
C TRP A 90 4.38 -2.42 -9.85
N TYR A 91 4.31 -3.38 -8.95
CA TYR A 91 3.05 -3.90 -8.45
C TYR A 91 3.11 -4.31 -6.98
N VAL A 92 1.95 -4.43 -6.38
CA VAL A 92 1.76 -5.04 -5.05
C VAL A 92 0.42 -5.77 -5.05
N ARG A 93 0.37 -6.95 -4.43
CA ARG A 93 -0.89 -7.68 -4.29
C ARG A 93 -1.78 -6.93 -3.32
N ASP A 94 -3.05 -6.73 -3.65
CA ASP A 94 -3.94 -5.91 -2.81
C ASP A 94 -4.22 -6.57 -1.44
N ALA A 95 -4.07 -7.90 -1.37
CA ALA A 95 -4.15 -8.68 -0.14
C ALA A 95 -2.84 -8.71 0.68
N THR A 96 -1.81 -7.94 0.31
CA THR A 96 -0.54 -7.88 1.06
C THR A 96 -0.82 -7.31 2.47
N PRO A 97 -0.50 -8.04 3.55
CA PRO A 97 -0.71 -7.53 4.91
C PRO A 97 0.03 -6.20 5.14
N GLY A 98 -0.60 -5.26 5.85
CA GLY A 98 -0.06 -3.92 6.09
C GLY A 98 -0.11 -2.97 4.89
N TYR A 99 -0.17 -3.48 3.65
CA TYR A 99 -0.45 -2.65 2.48
C TYR A 99 -1.91 -2.25 2.47
N GLN A 100 -2.17 -0.99 2.13
CA GLN A 100 -3.50 -0.52 1.81
C GLN A 100 -3.52 -0.04 0.36
N SER A 101 -4.33 -0.69 -0.47
CA SER A 101 -4.45 -0.32 -1.88
C SER A 101 -5.13 1.03 -2.05
N TRP A 102 -4.66 1.85 -3.01
CA TRP A 102 -5.41 3.01 -3.49
C TRP A 102 -6.84 2.56 -3.79
N VAL A 103 -7.80 3.10 -3.06
CA VAL A 103 -9.22 2.98 -3.37
C VAL A 103 -9.70 4.38 -3.09
N ASP A 104 -9.54 5.25 -4.08
CA ASP A 104 -9.72 6.68 -3.90
C ASP A 104 -11.23 6.96 -3.80
N VAL A 105 -11.68 7.45 -2.65
CA VAL A 105 -13.06 7.25 -2.19
C VAL A 105 -13.93 8.47 -2.48
N PRO A 106 -15.19 8.26 -2.87
CA PRO A 106 -16.25 9.00 -2.16
C PRO A 106 -17.21 8.11 -1.35
N ALA A 107 -17.53 6.91 -1.82
CA ALA A 107 -18.13 5.85 -1.01
C ALA A 107 -17.74 4.54 -1.69
N SER A 108 -17.08 3.66 -0.96
CA SER A 108 -16.43 2.44 -1.42
C SER A 108 -17.41 1.54 -2.19
N PHE A 109 -17.49 1.72 -3.52
CA PHE A 109 -18.26 0.90 -4.45
C PHE A 109 -18.12 -0.57 -4.05
N SER A 110 -19.23 -1.32 -4.01
CA SER A 110 -19.34 -2.72 -3.58
C SER A 110 -18.36 -3.72 -4.23
N TYR A 111 -17.52 -3.25 -5.15
CA TYR A 111 -16.47 -3.90 -5.89
C TYR A 111 -15.17 -4.14 -5.08
N VAL A 112 -14.84 -3.29 -4.11
CA VAL A 112 -13.59 -3.39 -3.31
C VAL A 112 -13.52 -4.69 -2.51
N LYS A 113 -14.66 -5.17 -2.01
CA LYS A 113 -14.75 -6.47 -1.32
C LYS A 113 -14.35 -7.65 -2.23
N TYR A 114 -14.51 -7.52 -3.55
CA TYR A 114 -14.14 -8.56 -4.53
C TYR A 114 -12.67 -8.46 -4.97
N LEU A 115 -12.06 -7.27 -4.90
CA LEU A 115 -10.63 -7.08 -5.18
C LEU A 115 -9.74 -7.63 -4.06
N LYS A 116 -10.17 -7.58 -2.79
CA LYS A 116 -9.41 -8.18 -1.67
C LYS A 116 -9.25 -9.71 -1.74
N THR A 117 -9.77 -10.37 -2.78
CA THR A 117 -9.44 -11.76 -3.06
C THR A 117 -7.96 -11.86 -3.47
N PHE A 118 -7.31 -13.02 -3.27
CA PHE A 118 -5.91 -13.28 -3.66
C PHE A 118 -5.58 -13.05 -5.15
N GLY A 119 -6.55 -12.60 -5.95
CA GLY A 119 -6.47 -12.47 -7.40
C GLY A 119 -6.41 -11.05 -7.95
N SER A 120 -6.26 -9.98 -7.15
CA SER A 120 -6.00 -8.63 -7.69
C SER A 120 -4.71 -7.98 -7.21
N ARG A 121 -4.30 -6.96 -7.95
CA ARG A 121 -3.14 -6.12 -7.62
C ARG A 121 -3.35 -4.67 -8.06
N SER A 122 -2.65 -3.80 -7.37
CA SER A 122 -2.35 -2.44 -7.76
C SER A 122 -1.05 -2.42 -8.57
N GLU A 123 -1.08 -1.89 -9.78
CA GLU A 123 0.10 -1.55 -10.57
C GLU A 123 0.37 -0.05 -10.48
N VAL A 124 1.63 0.33 -10.31
CA VAL A 124 2.06 1.73 -10.20
C VAL A 124 3.08 2.02 -11.29
N ASP A 125 2.81 3.06 -12.06
CA ASP A 125 3.78 3.67 -12.95
C ASP A 125 4.60 4.71 -12.16
N PRO A 126 5.91 4.48 -11.91
CA PRO A 126 6.74 5.44 -11.17
C PRO A 126 6.98 6.75 -11.94
N ALA A 127 6.77 6.82 -13.25
CA ALA A 127 6.95 8.10 -13.94
C ALA A 127 5.83 9.09 -13.62
N THR A 128 4.60 8.58 -13.53
CA THR A 128 3.39 9.40 -13.42
C THR A 128 2.68 9.24 -12.07
N LEU A 129 3.21 8.36 -11.21
CA LEU A 129 2.54 7.80 -10.03
C LEU A 129 1.16 7.20 -10.37
N THR A 130 0.82 6.93 -11.63
CA THR A 130 -0.52 6.44 -11.99
C THR A 130 -0.73 5.03 -11.44
N VAL A 131 -1.83 4.84 -10.73
CA VAL A 131 -2.25 3.53 -10.22
C VAL A 131 -3.28 2.93 -11.17
N THR A 132 -3.12 1.66 -11.50
CA THR A 132 -4.11 0.88 -12.24
C THR A 132 -4.34 -0.45 -11.53
N TRP A 133 -5.52 -1.04 -11.73
CA TRP A 133 -5.86 -2.31 -11.08
C TRP A 133 -6.05 -3.41 -12.11
N SER A 134 -5.77 -4.63 -11.68
CA SER A 134 -5.95 -5.80 -12.53
C SER A 134 -6.30 -7.03 -11.74
N ALA A 135 -7.03 -7.93 -12.40
CA ALA A 135 -7.20 -9.29 -11.95
C ALA A 135 -6.08 -10.16 -12.55
N CYS A 136 -5.44 -10.97 -11.70
CA CYS A 136 -4.28 -11.81 -12.05
C CYS A 136 -4.29 -13.22 -11.42
N GLY A 137 -5.29 -13.56 -10.58
CA GLY A 137 -5.44 -14.90 -10.00
C GLY A 137 -4.21 -15.35 -9.19
N PHE A 138 -3.85 -16.63 -9.24
CA PHE A 138 -2.71 -17.18 -8.46
C PHE A 138 -1.32 -16.85 -9.03
N THR A 139 -1.24 -16.32 -10.25
CA THR A 139 0.03 -16.12 -10.99
C THR A 139 0.59 -14.70 -10.89
N CYS A 140 0.04 -13.83 -10.04
CA CYS A 140 0.44 -12.43 -9.94
C CYS A 140 1.94 -12.25 -9.68
N GLY A 141 2.65 -11.54 -10.57
CA GLY A 141 4.08 -11.26 -10.45
C GLY A 141 5.00 -12.32 -11.06
N THR A 142 4.46 -13.24 -11.87
CA THR A 142 5.23 -14.29 -12.53
C THR A 142 5.29 -14.07 -14.04
N ARG A 143 6.23 -14.73 -14.73
CA ARG A 143 6.33 -14.66 -16.20
C ARG A 143 5.13 -15.29 -16.94
N PHE A 144 4.28 -16.04 -16.25
CA PHE A 144 3.13 -16.77 -16.83
C PHE A 144 1.79 -16.12 -16.49
N GLU A 145 1.82 -14.89 -15.99
CA GLU A 145 0.64 -14.20 -15.51
C GLU A 145 -0.29 -13.79 -16.66
N THR A 146 -1.58 -14.17 -16.53
CA THR A 146 -2.65 -13.60 -17.37
C THR A 146 -3.14 -12.31 -16.73
N PHE A 147 -3.05 -11.21 -17.47
CA PHE A 147 -3.41 -9.87 -17.02
C PHE A 147 -4.74 -9.44 -17.60
N LEU A 148 -5.73 -9.16 -16.74
CA LEU A 148 -6.98 -8.52 -17.14
C LEU A 148 -7.05 -7.10 -16.55
N PRO A 149 -6.78 -6.04 -17.33
CA PRO A 149 -6.88 -4.67 -16.85
C PRO A 149 -8.32 -4.34 -16.52
N LEU A 150 -8.52 -3.67 -15.38
CA LEU A 150 -9.81 -3.06 -15.08
C LEU A 150 -9.87 -1.69 -15.75
N PRO A 151 -11.06 -1.23 -16.21
CA PRO A 151 -11.23 0.08 -16.82
C PRO A 151 -11.24 1.19 -15.76
N LEU A 152 -10.32 1.12 -14.79
CA LEU A 152 -10.17 2.02 -13.67
C LEU A 152 -8.69 2.39 -13.54
N SER A 153 -8.43 3.69 -13.44
CA SER A 153 -7.09 4.22 -13.19
C SER A 153 -7.18 5.43 -12.28
N SER A 154 -6.10 5.69 -11.57
CA SER A 154 -5.93 6.90 -10.78
C SER A 154 -4.63 7.57 -11.19
N PRO A 155 -4.66 8.56 -12.10
CA PRO A 155 -3.47 9.33 -12.49
C PRO A 155 -3.22 10.52 -11.57
N SER A 156 -1.94 10.91 -11.44
CA SER A 156 -1.47 12.00 -10.57
C SER A 156 -0.84 13.08 -11.39
N GLU A 157 -1.01 14.30 -10.91
CA GLU A 157 -0.33 15.49 -11.37
C GLU A 157 0.41 16.09 -10.19
N GLN A 158 1.73 16.16 -10.26
CA GLN A 158 2.54 16.71 -9.18
C GLN A 158 2.45 18.24 -9.19
N LEU A 159 2.04 18.83 -8.06
CA LEU A 159 1.97 20.27 -7.86
C LEU A 159 3.20 20.83 -7.14
N GLY A 160 3.88 20.00 -6.36
CA GLY A 160 5.08 20.34 -5.60
C GLY A 160 5.81 19.08 -5.11
N PRO A 161 6.86 19.22 -4.28
CA PRO A 161 7.65 18.06 -3.84
C PRO A 161 6.80 16.97 -3.15
N ASN A 162 5.78 17.38 -2.40
CA ASN A 162 4.93 16.52 -1.59
C ASN A 162 3.43 16.73 -1.85
N GLU A 163 3.05 17.46 -2.89
CA GLU A 163 1.65 17.81 -3.20
C GLU A 163 1.27 17.37 -4.61
N TYR A 164 0.06 16.83 -4.73
CA TYR A 164 -0.43 16.21 -5.95
C TYR A 164 -1.92 16.51 -6.15
N ILE A 165 -2.36 16.54 -7.40
CA ILE A 165 -3.77 16.32 -7.76
C ILE A 165 -3.91 14.88 -8.17
N ARG A 166 -4.84 14.17 -7.53
CA ARG A 166 -5.26 12.83 -7.93
C ARG A 166 -6.60 12.85 -8.63
N LYS A 167 -6.77 11.98 -9.62
CA LYS A 167 -8.01 11.85 -10.39
C LYS A 167 -8.46 10.40 -10.30
N ALA A 168 -9.76 10.12 -10.24
CA ALA A 168 -10.30 8.80 -10.56
C ALA A 168 -10.83 8.82 -11.99
N VAL A 169 -10.35 7.88 -12.81
CA VAL A 169 -10.70 7.77 -14.22
C VAL A 169 -11.30 6.40 -14.48
N VAL A 170 -12.55 6.37 -14.94
CA VAL A 170 -13.28 5.15 -15.33
C VAL A 170 -13.55 5.18 -16.82
N ALA A 171 -13.12 4.13 -17.52
CA ALA A 171 -13.25 4.02 -18.98
C ALA A 171 -12.81 5.29 -19.76
N GLY A 172 -11.75 5.95 -19.27
CA GLY A 172 -11.20 7.17 -19.87
C GLY A 172 -11.86 8.48 -19.41
N ILE A 173 -12.92 8.44 -18.61
CA ILE A 173 -13.63 9.61 -18.11
C ILE A 173 -13.19 9.91 -16.67
N THR A 174 -12.81 11.16 -16.39
CA THR A 174 -12.52 11.61 -15.02
C THR A 174 -13.84 11.76 -14.25
N ILE A 175 -14.01 10.98 -13.19
CA ILE A 175 -15.23 10.95 -12.37
C ILE A 175 -15.06 11.64 -11.01
N ALA A 176 -13.83 11.81 -10.55
CA ALA A 176 -13.52 12.52 -9.31
C ALA A 176 -12.09 13.07 -9.33
N THR A 177 -11.82 14.08 -8.48
CA THR A 177 -10.51 14.70 -8.35
C THR A 177 -10.30 15.15 -6.91
N TRP A 178 -9.13 14.89 -6.35
CA TRP A 178 -8.76 15.15 -4.97
C TRP A 178 -7.36 15.73 -4.85
N LYS A 179 -7.07 16.34 -3.69
CA LYS A 179 -5.69 16.67 -3.32
C LYS A 179 -5.03 15.43 -2.72
N GLY A 180 -3.79 15.17 -3.13
CA GLY A 180 -2.94 14.13 -2.58
C GLY A 180 -1.67 14.72 -1.97
N TYR A 181 -1.14 14.05 -0.97
CA TYR A 181 0.03 14.48 -0.22
C TYR A 181 0.97 13.31 0.02
N ARG A 182 2.27 13.51 -0.13
CA ARG A 182 3.27 12.58 0.41
C ARG A 182 3.42 12.86 1.90
N ILE A 183 3.17 11.87 2.74
CA ILE A 183 3.17 11.98 4.21
C ILE A 183 4.43 11.36 4.85
N ILE A 184 5.04 10.39 4.16
CA ILE A 184 6.37 9.85 4.47
C ILE A 184 7.20 9.98 3.20
N ASP A 185 8.40 10.51 3.29
CA ASP A 185 9.26 10.77 2.15
C ASP A 185 10.08 9.56 1.67
N ALA A 186 10.98 9.79 0.72
CA ALA A 186 11.83 8.75 0.14
C ALA A 186 12.85 8.15 1.12
N ASN A 187 13.12 8.83 2.23
CA ASN A 187 14.07 8.43 3.28
C ASN A 187 13.35 7.81 4.49
N GLY A 188 12.02 7.80 4.50
CA GLY A 188 11.22 7.30 5.62
C GLY A 188 10.91 8.38 6.66
N GLU A 189 11.15 9.65 6.36
CA GLU A 189 10.88 10.76 7.25
C GLU A 189 9.46 11.30 7.07
N ARG A 190 8.84 11.75 8.17
CA ARG A 190 7.51 12.38 8.12
C ARG A 190 7.61 13.75 7.45
N THR A 191 6.70 14.01 6.52
CA THR A 191 6.56 15.34 5.91
C THR A 191 5.63 16.22 6.73
N GLN A 192 5.54 17.51 6.37
CA GLN A 192 4.58 18.43 6.99
C GLN A 192 3.10 18.01 6.82
N PHE A 193 2.80 17.10 5.89
CA PHE A 193 1.43 16.64 5.64
C PHE A 193 1.01 15.46 6.52
N PHE A 194 1.94 14.85 7.26
CA PHE A 194 1.63 13.77 8.18
C PHE A 194 0.68 14.22 9.31
N ASP A 195 0.97 15.36 9.93
CA ASP A 195 0.11 15.91 10.99
C ASP A 195 -1.26 16.33 10.45
N LYS A 196 -1.31 16.76 9.18
CA LYS A 196 -2.58 17.07 8.51
C LYS A 196 -3.43 15.81 8.34
N LEU A 197 -2.83 14.68 7.95
CA LEU A 197 -3.53 13.38 7.92
C LEU A 197 -4.04 13.01 9.31
N VAL A 198 -3.18 13.05 10.34
CA VAL A 198 -3.54 12.67 11.71
C VAL A 198 -4.74 13.48 12.20
N ALA A 199 -4.73 14.80 11.98
CA ALA A 199 -5.86 15.66 12.33
C ALA A 199 -7.13 15.31 11.53
N ARG A 200 -7.00 15.01 10.23
CA ARG A 200 -8.13 14.67 9.36
C ARG A 200 -8.88 13.42 9.82
N VAL A 201 -8.14 12.36 10.14
CA VAL A 201 -8.71 11.05 10.51
C VAL A 201 -8.89 10.88 12.02
N ASN A 202 -8.70 11.96 12.78
CA ASN A 202 -8.75 11.97 14.24
C ASN A 202 -7.89 10.86 14.86
N ASP A 203 -6.67 10.73 14.31
CA ASP A 203 -5.63 9.78 14.69
C ASP A 203 -6.02 8.29 14.60
N THR A 204 -7.11 7.95 13.91
CA THR A 204 -7.61 6.58 13.79
C THR A 204 -7.88 6.20 12.35
N ALA A 205 -7.47 4.99 11.95
CA ALA A 205 -7.79 4.45 10.64
C ALA A 205 -8.03 2.94 10.65
N LEU A 206 -8.71 2.44 9.61
CA LEU A 206 -8.86 1.00 9.37
C LEU A 206 -7.77 0.50 8.42
N MET A 207 -7.18 -0.65 8.76
CA MET A 207 -6.19 -1.36 7.97
C MET A 207 -6.50 -2.85 7.90
N LEU A 208 -5.92 -3.56 6.94
CA LEU A 208 -5.85 -5.02 6.97
C LEU A 208 -4.94 -5.43 8.14
N GLU A 209 -5.41 -6.37 8.96
CA GLU A 209 -4.64 -6.90 10.06
C GLU A 209 -3.32 -7.50 9.54
N SER A 210 -2.19 -7.01 10.08
CA SER A 210 -0.89 -7.65 9.88
C SER A 210 -0.93 -9.02 10.55
N GLN A 211 -0.79 -10.10 9.78
CA GLN A 211 -0.68 -11.45 10.35
C GLN A 211 0.66 -11.65 11.06
#